data_AF-A0A1B6YUD6-F1
#
_entry.id   AF-A0A1B6YUD6-F1
#
_cell.length_a   1.000
_cell.length_b   1.000
_cell.length_c   1.000
_cell.angle_alpha   90.00
_cell.angle_beta   90.00
_cell.angle_gamma   90.00
#
_symmetry.space_group_name_H-M   'P 1'
#
loop_
_entity.id
_entity.type
_entity.pdbx_description
1 polymer ?
#
loop_
_entity_poly.entity_id
_entity_poly.type
_entity_poly.pdbx_seq_one_letter_code
_entity_poly.pdbx_strand_id
1 'polypeptide(L)'
;MALTDLDPQDAAQICVAVLDEVAAGMPSLDPWGDIRADAAFWGDIAHPAELEAYAATAMQKLGQRSLGKQMRKRLFKDLWRSFTETERAAFLRHVQGRAA
;
A
#
# COMPACT_ATOMS: atom_id res chain seq x y z
N MET A 1 -16.13 -20.47 15.79
CA MET A 1 -15.69 -19.32 16.59
C MET A 1 -16.01 -18.08 15.79
N ALA A 2 -16.92 -17.23 16.26
CA ALA A 2 -17.31 -16.02 15.55
C ALA A 2 -16.35 -14.87 15.87
N LEU A 3 -16.23 -13.88 14.99
CA LEU A 3 -15.39 -12.69 15.22
C LEU A 3 -15.78 -11.92 16.49
N THR A 4 -17.04 -12.04 16.92
CA THR A 4 -17.57 -11.45 18.15
C THR A 4 -17.07 -12.11 19.43
N ASP A 5 -16.49 -13.31 19.32
CA ASP A 5 -16.04 -14.11 20.46
C ASP A 5 -14.54 -13.92 20.74
N LEU A 6 -13.86 -13.09 19.94
CA LEU A 6 -12.43 -12.81 20.04
C LEU A 6 -12.15 -11.51 20.79
N ASP A 7 -10.91 -11.36 21.27
CA ASP A 7 -10.41 -10.06 21.67
C ASP A 7 -10.55 -9.06 20.50
N PRO A 8 -11.00 -7.81 20.73
CA PRO A 8 -11.21 -6.84 19.66
C PRO A 8 -9.99 -6.58 18.78
N GLN A 9 -8.79 -6.67 19.33
CA GLN A 9 -7.54 -6.49 18.59
C GLN A 9 -7.27 -7.67 17.65
N ASP A 10 -7.52 -8.90 18.12
CA ASP A 10 -7.38 -10.12 17.34
C ASP A 10 -8.45 -10.21 16.24
N ALA A 11 -9.69 -9.86 16.57
CA ALA A 11 -10.77 -9.73 15.60
C ALA A 11 -10.43 -8.70 14.51
N ALA A 12 -9.89 -7.55 14.89
CA ALA A 12 -9.45 -6.53 13.94
C ALA A 12 -8.30 -7.02 13.05
N GLN A 13 -7.33 -7.76 13.59
CA GLN A 13 -6.24 -8.33 12.79
C GLN A 13 -6.73 -9.39 11.80
N ILE A 14 -7.64 -10.27 12.20
CA ILE A 14 -8.24 -11.27 11.31
C ILE A 14 -9.08 -10.58 10.23
N CYS A 15 -9.91 -9.60 10.58
CA CYS A 15 -10.63 -8.79 9.61
C CYS A 15 -9.68 -8.08 8.65
N VAL A 16 -8.55 -7.55 9.14
CA VAL A 16 -7.52 -6.92 8.31
C VAL A 16 -6.86 -7.93 7.36
N ALA A 17 -6.54 -9.12 7.83
CA ALA A 17 -5.93 -10.17 7.01
C ALA A 17 -6.92 -10.66 5.94
N VAL A 18 -8.16 -10.91 6.32
CA VAL A 18 -9.24 -11.29 5.39
C VAL A 18 -9.53 -10.17 4.41
N LEU A 19 -9.56 -8.90 4.84
CA LEU A 19 -9.71 -7.77 3.93
C LEU A 19 -8.47 -7.53 3.07
N ASP A 20 -7.24 -7.84 3.51
CA ASP A 20 -6.06 -7.74 2.64
C ASP A 20 -6.00 -8.91 1.65
N GLU A 21 -6.50 -10.09 2.01
CA GLU A 21 -6.62 -11.27 1.15
C GLU A 21 -7.78 -11.13 0.15
N VAL A 22 -8.95 -10.75 0.65
CA VAL A 22 -10.17 -10.54 -0.14
C VAL A 22 -10.08 -9.21 -0.87
N ALA A 23 -9.82 -8.07 -0.23
CA ALA A 23 -9.69 -6.77 -0.91
C ALA A 23 -8.34 -6.52 -1.62
N ALA A 24 -7.45 -7.53 -1.68
CA ALA A 24 -6.51 -7.63 -2.80
C ALA A 24 -7.23 -7.90 -4.14
N GLY A 25 -8.54 -8.08 -4.15
CA GLY A 25 -9.44 -7.67 -5.23
C GLY A 25 -10.79 -7.36 -4.60
N MET A 26 -11.23 -6.10 -4.60
CA MET A 26 -12.60 -5.73 -4.22
C MET A 26 -13.57 -6.86 -4.62
N PRO A 27 -14.48 -7.32 -3.73
CA PRO A 27 -15.49 -8.29 -4.14
C PRO A 27 -16.08 -7.78 -5.45
N SER A 28 -16.31 -8.67 -6.43
CA SER A 28 -16.69 -8.40 -7.83
C SER A 28 -17.96 -7.56 -8.04
N LEU A 29 -18.46 -6.96 -6.98
CA LEU A 29 -19.46 -5.91 -6.92
C LEU A 29 -18.74 -4.56 -6.97
N ASP A 30 -18.14 -4.24 -8.11
CA ASP A 30 -17.98 -2.84 -8.50
C ASP A 30 -19.07 -2.52 -9.53
N PRO A 31 -20.14 -1.81 -9.15
CA PRO A 31 -21.16 -1.34 -10.09
C PRO A 31 -20.62 -0.31 -11.11
N TRP A 32 -19.39 0.19 -10.94
CA TRP A 32 -18.82 1.32 -11.67
C TRP A 32 -17.50 1.05 -12.42
N GLY A 33 -16.85 -0.11 -12.29
CA GLY A 33 -15.64 -0.42 -13.07
C GLY A 33 -14.69 -1.45 -12.47
N ASP A 34 -13.44 -1.49 -12.95
CA ASP A 34 -12.32 -2.13 -12.23
C ASP A 34 -11.42 -1.00 -11.76
N ILE A 35 -11.43 -0.70 -10.45
CA ILE A 35 -10.64 0.39 -9.85
C ILE A 35 -9.14 0.34 -10.25
N ARG A 36 -8.59 -0.84 -10.53
CA ARG A 36 -7.19 -0.96 -10.99
C ARG A 36 -7.04 -0.56 -12.43
N ALA A 37 -7.97 -0.97 -13.29
CA ALA A 37 -8.00 -0.58 -14.69
C ALA A 37 -8.16 0.94 -14.81
N ASP A 38 -9.05 1.54 -14.01
CA ASP A 38 -9.22 2.99 -13.96
C ASP A 38 -7.96 3.69 -13.46
N ALA A 39 -7.36 3.21 -12.36
CA ALA A 39 -6.13 3.79 -11.84
C ALA A 39 -4.97 3.70 -12.85
N ALA A 40 -4.89 2.61 -13.62
CA ALA A 40 -3.91 2.47 -14.70
C ALA A 40 -4.19 3.47 -15.82
N PHE A 41 -5.43 3.55 -16.30
CA PHE A 41 -5.82 4.49 -17.34
C PHE A 41 -5.51 5.95 -16.96
N TRP A 42 -5.93 6.38 -15.77
CA TRP A 42 -5.65 7.73 -15.28
C TRP A 42 -4.15 7.94 -15.03
N GLY A 43 -3.45 6.91 -14.56
CA GLY A 43 -2.01 6.95 -14.35
C GLY A 43 -1.22 7.15 -15.65
N ASP A 44 -1.63 6.50 -16.73
CA ASP A 44 -0.96 6.55 -18.03
C ASP A 44 -1.07 7.92 -18.70
N ILE A 45 -2.15 8.67 -18.43
CA ILE A 45 -2.39 9.98 -19.04
C ILE A 45 -2.03 11.17 -18.13
N ALA A 46 -1.77 10.93 -16.85
CA ALA A 46 -1.45 11.98 -15.89
C ALA A 46 -0.04 12.56 -16.13
N HIS A 47 0.13 13.85 -15.84
CA HIS A 47 1.43 14.48 -15.86
C HIS A 47 2.31 13.92 -14.71
N PRO A 48 3.64 13.76 -14.87
CA PRO A 48 4.51 13.22 -13.83
C PRO A 48 4.39 13.92 -12.46
N ALA A 49 4.19 15.24 -12.44
CA ALA A 49 3.98 16.00 -11.21
C ALA A 49 2.65 15.67 -10.51
N GLU A 50 1.60 15.31 -11.26
CA GLU A 50 0.32 14.88 -10.70
C GLU A 50 0.44 13.49 -10.07
N LEU A 51 1.14 12.57 -10.76
CA LEU A 51 1.45 11.24 -10.23
C LEU A 51 2.19 11.33 -8.90
N GLU A 52 3.20 12.19 -8.81
CA GLU A 52 3.94 12.43 -7.56
C GLU A 52 3.03 12.96 -6.45
N ALA A 53 2.22 13.98 -6.73
CA ALA A 53 1.32 14.60 -5.76
C ALA A 53 0.26 13.62 -5.24
N TYR A 54 -0.34 12.82 -6.13
CA TYR A 54 -1.30 11.79 -5.78
C TYR A 54 -0.67 10.68 -4.94
N ALA A 55 0.50 10.17 -5.35
CA ALA A 55 1.22 9.14 -4.61
C ALA A 55 1.60 9.63 -3.19
N ALA A 56 2.15 10.84 -3.07
CA ALA A 56 2.53 11.42 -1.78
C ALA A 56 1.32 11.56 -0.84
N THR A 57 0.22 12.12 -1.34
CA THR A 57 -1.02 12.29 -0.56
C THR A 57 -1.63 10.94 -0.17
N ALA A 58 -1.64 9.96 -1.07
CA ALA A 58 -2.12 8.62 -0.79
C ALA A 58 -1.30 7.93 0.31
N MET A 59 0.03 8.04 0.26
CA MET A 59 0.92 7.48 1.30
C MET A 59 0.66 8.07 2.68
N GLN A 60 0.45 9.38 2.78
CA GLN A 60 0.11 10.05 4.05
C GLN A 60 -1.20 9.53 4.63
N LYS A 61 -2.24 9.43 3.79
CA LYS A 61 -3.56 8.93 4.20
C LYS A 61 -3.55 7.46 4.59
N LEU A 62 -2.76 6.63 3.90
CA LEU A 62 -2.56 5.21 4.26
C LEU A 62 -1.80 5.07 5.59
N GLY A 63 -0.86 5.96 5.90
CA GLY A 63 -0.09 5.94 7.14
C GLY A 63 -0.94 6.05 8.41
N GLN A 64 -2.13 6.63 8.32
CA GLN A 64 -3.05 6.84 9.44
C GLN A 64 -4.07 5.69 9.65
N ARG A 65 -4.05 4.65 8.80
CA ARG A 65 -5.06 3.58 8.82
C ARG A 65 -4.46 2.21 9.17
N SER A 66 -5.21 1.38 9.90
CA SER A 66 -4.80 0.05 10.37
C SER A 66 -4.44 -0.92 9.21
N LEU A 67 -5.22 -0.89 8.12
CA LEU A 67 -4.96 -1.62 6.87
C LEU A 67 -3.73 -1.10 6.09
N GLY A 68 -3.26 0.10 6.39
CA GLY A 68 -2.25 0.79 5.59
C GLY A 68 -0.84 0.25 5.72
N LYS A 69 -0.54 -0.66 6.67
CA LYS A 69 0.84 -1.17 6.87
C LYS A 69 1.28 -2.09 5.74
N GLN A 70 0.46 -3.08 5.35
CA GLN A 70 0.82 -3.99 4.26
C GLN A 70 0.77 -3.29 2.90
N MET A 71 -0.23 -2.43 2.68
CA MET A 71 -0.31 -1.57 1.50
C MET A 71 0.96 -0.72 1.33
N ARG A 72 1.43 -0.06 2.40
CA ARG A 72 2.69 0.71 2.37
C ARG A 72 3.92 -0.14 2.05
N LYS A 73 3.99 -1.37 2.56
CA LYS A 73 5.10 -2.28 2.23
C LYS A 73 5.10 -2.64 0.75
N ARG A 74 3.93 -2.87 0.15
CA ARG A 74 3.81 -3.13 -1.30
C ARG A 74 4.28 -1.91 -2.11
N LEU A 75 3.75 -0.72 -1.80
CA LEU A 75 4.17 0.52 -2.45
C LEU A 75 5.67 0.81 -2.28
N PHE A 76 6.21 0.62 -1.08
CA PHE A 76 7.64 0.76 -0.82
C PHE A 76 8.46 -0.25 -1.63
N LYS A 77 7.99 -1.50 -1.76
CA LYS A 77 8.68 -2.52 -2.55
C LYS A 77 8.74 -2.14 -4.03
N ASP A 78 7.68 -1.53 -4.56
CA ASP A 78 7.66 -1.09 -5.96
C ASP A 78 8.57 0.12 -6.18
N LEU A 79 8.62 1.07 -5.23
CA LEU A 79 9.61 2.15 -5.23
C LEU A 79 11.05 1.61 -5.10
N TRP A 80 11.27 0.65 -4.21
CA TRP A 80 12.57 0.00 -4.04
C TRP A 80 13.05 -0.70 -5.32
N ARG A 81 12.12 -1.30 -6.07
CA ARG A 81 12.41 -1.96 -7.34
C ARG A 81 12.76 -0.98 -8.45
N SER A 82 12.28 0.26 -8.41
CA SER A 82 12.63 1.27 -9.42
C SER A 82 14.04 1.84 -9.24
N PHE A 83 14.62 1.73 -8.05
CA PHE A 83 16.00 2.18 -7.79
C PHE A 83 17.04 1.27 -8.46
N THR A 84 18.14 1.88 -8.89
CA THR A 84 19.35 1.21 -9.34
C THR A 84 20.08 0.54 -8.17
N GLU A 85 20.99 -0.39 -8.48
CA GLU A 85 21.78 -1.06 -7.45
C GLU A 85 22.64 -0.08 -6.62
N THR A 86 23.17 0.95 -7.27
CA THR A 86 23.94 2.02 -6.62
C THR A 86 23.09 2.80 -5.61
N GLU A 87 21.86 3.16 -5.99
CA GLU A 87 20.92 3.89 -5.12
C GLU A 87 20.47 3.01 -3.95
N ARG A 88 20.18 1.74 -4.19
CA ARG A 88 19.85 0.77 -3.14
C ARG A 88 21.00 0.62 -2.13
N ALA A 89 22.24 0.48 -2.60
CA ALA A 89 23.41 0.39 -1.74
C ALA A 89 23.63 1.68 -0.93
N ALA A 90 23.42 2.86 -1.54
CA ALA A 90 23.49 4.14 -0.84
C ALA A 90 22.41 4.25 0.26
N PHE A 91 21.18 3.85 -0.04
CA PHE A 91 20.09 3.82 0.93
C PHE A 91 20.38 2.88 2.11
N LEU A 92 20.84 1.65 1.84
CA LEU A 92 21.17 0.69 2.89
C LEU A 92 22.29 1.19 3.80
N ARG A 93 23.35 1.79 3.24
CA ARG A 93 24.41 2.43 4.04
C ARG A 93 23.87 3.54 4.94
N HIS A 94 22.97 4.38 4.43
CA HIS A 94 22.35 5.44 5.22
C HIS A 94 21.56 4.87 6.41
N VAL A 95 20.71 3.86 6.17
CA VAL A 95 19.87 3.27 7.22
C VAL A 95 20.71 2.49 8.25
N GLN A 96 21.72 1.75 7.80
CA GLN A 96 22.63 1.02 8.69
C GLN A 96 23.49 1.96 9.54
N GLY A 97 23.99 3.06 8.95
CA GLY A 97 24.78 4.06 9.68
C GLY A 97 23.98 4.90 10.68
N ARG A 98 22.64 4.89 10.60
CA ARG A 98 21.74 5.60 11.52
C ARG A 98 21.22 4.73 12.66
N ALA A 99 21.52 3.42 12.62
CA ALA A 99 21.15 2.45 13.65
C ALA A 99 22.30 2.18 14.65
N ALA A 100 23.39 2.95 14.58
CA ALA A 100 24.53 2.94 15.50
C ALA A 100 24.46 4.10 16.50
#